data_AF-I0YPM5-F1
#
_entry.id   AF-I0YPM5-F1
#
_cell.length_a   1.000
_cell.length_b   1.000
_cell.length_c   1.000
_cell.angle_alpha   90.00
_cell.angle_beta   90.00
_cell.angle_gamma   90.00
#
_symmetry.space_group_name_H-M   'P 1'
#
loop_
_entity.id
_entity.type
_entity.pdbx_description
1 polymer ?
#
loop_
_entity_poly.entity_id
_entity_poly.type
_entity_poly.pdbx_seq_one_letter_code
_entity_poly.pdbx_strand_id
1 'polypeptide(L)'
;MKDPGLLHAGFLADMVASRQLFAFHLPEMCDANTTSAALYDTIAEAARSQSSLLSVMGYFGTQEVVAICSKHHTEVSLVSDYCSSLSFWSRMPAVTGQLVQSPPLPAGPYSRLTTYIAIIASDGDNMQMAFNVKRQRMEDRLSECQVIGAACPPVTWTISNRLAEFAPFVLTWYFRNGLVTGKDSFLMGPSGFGFMHPSIIAPDDPLVDQMISRTAAAAAMLSSSALWATGNSLSWQSPEGHFSENLQMAALMPQPGHSLKERLWAYDE
;
A
#
# COMPACT_ATOMS: atom_id res chain seq x y z
N MET A 1 5.61 -17.07 -3.67
CA MET A 1 6.23 -16.82 -2.33
C MET A 1 7.73 -16.87 -2.44
N LYS A 2 8.46 -16.26 -1.50
CA LYS A 2 9.93 -16.23 -1.48
C LYS A 2 10.56 -17.55 -1.02
N ASP A 3 9.96 -18.19 -0.01
CA ASP A 3 10.42 -19.45 0.58
C ASP A 3 9.22 -20.39 0.78
N PRO A 4 9.22 -21.61 0.18
CA PRO A 4 8.16 -22.59 0.38
C PRO A 4 8.05 -23.07 1.84
N GLY A 5 9.13 -22.95 2.63
CA GLY A 5 9.12 -23.23 4.07
C GLY A 5 8.11 -22.39 4.85
N LEU A 6 7.75 -21.20 4.34
CA LEU A 6 6.74 -20.34 4.97
C LEU A 6 5.34 -20.96 4.95
N LEU A 7 4.97 -21.69 3.90
CA LEU A 7 3.71 -22.45 3.87
C LEU A 7 3.70 -23.54 4.95
N HIS A 8 4.81 -24.25 5.10
CA HIS A 8 4.94 -25.28 6.13
C HIS A 8 4.86 -24.69 7.54
N ALA A 9 5.38 -23.47 7.73
CA ALA A 9 5.24 -22.71 8.96
C ALA A 9 3.84 -22.09 9.16
N GLY A 10 2.91 -22.27 8.21
CA GLY A 10 1.52 -21.83 8.31
C GLY A 10 1.24 -20.41 7.81
N PHE A 11 2.22 -19.71 7.23
CA PHE A 11 2.00 -18.42 6.60
C PHE A 11 1.34 -18.59 5.23
N LEU A 12 0.30 -17.80 4.93
CA LEU A 12 -0.56 -17.88 3.73
C LEU A 12 -1.23 -19.23 3.43
N ALA A 13 -0.83 -20.34 4.06
CA ALA A 13 -1.38 -21.67 3.81
C ALA A 13 -2.90 -21.72 4.02
N ASP A 14 -3.40 -20.97 4.99
CA ASP A 14 -4.81 -20.84 5.30
C ASP A 14 -5.58 -20.06 4.21
N MET A 15 -4.97 -19.04 3.61
CA MET A 15 -5.52 -18.33 2.46
C MET A 15 -5.50 -19.18 1.19
N VAL A 16 -4.41 -19.91 0.94
CA VAL A 16 -4.31 -20.85 -0.18
C VAL A 16 -5.43 -21.87 -0.11
N ALA A 17 -5.66 -22.47 1.05
CA ALA A 17 -6.74 -23.44 1.24
C ALA A 17 -8.14 -22.81 1.14
N SER A 18 -8.39 -21.70 1.86
CA SER A 18 -9.73 -21.11 1.96
C SER A 18 -10.23 -20.44 0.69
N ARG A 19 -9.32 -19.89 -0.13
CA ARG A 19 -9.65 -19.22 -1.40
C ARG A 19 -9.28 -20.05 -2.63
N GLN A 20 -8.82 -21.30 -2.43
CA GLN A 20 -8.37 -22.20 -3.51
C GLN A 20 -7.34 -21.53 -4.43
N LEU A 21 -6.37 -20.82 -3.84
CA LEU A 21 -5.39 -20.06 -4.61
C LEU A 21 -4.36 -21.00 -5.25
N PHE A 22 -3.92 -20.63 -6.45
CA PHE A 22 -2.76 -21.25 -7.07
C PHE A 22 -1.47 -20.76 -6.39
N ALA A 23 -0.70 -21.69 -5.80
CA ALA A 23 0.54 -21.39 -5.11
C ALA A 23 1.75 -21.86 -5.94
N PHE A 24 2.75 -20.99 -6.08
CA PHE A 24 3.99 -21.29 -6.79
C PHE A 24 5.23 -20.72 -6.09
N HIS A 25 6.37 -21.35 -6.37
CA HIS A 25 7.70 -20.90 -5.99
C HIS A 25 8.59 -20.91 -7.23
N LEU A 26 8.85 -19.72 -7.78
CA LEU A 26 9.64 -19.52 -8.99
C LEU A 26 10.72 -18.45 -8.70
N PRO A 27 11.86 -18.84 -8.09
CA PRO A 27 12.86 -17.89 -7.62
C PRO A 27 13.51 -17.07 -8.75
N GLU A 28 13.52 -17.59 -9.97
CA GLU A 28 14.13 -16.96 -11.16
C GLU A 28 13.07 -16.40 -12.13
N MET A 29 11.82 -16.19 -11.69
CA MET A 29 10.72 -15.76 -12.58
C MET A 29 10.95 -14.41 -13.27
N CYS A 30 11.89 -13.60 -12.80
CA CYS A 30 12.24 -12.30 -13.38
C CYS A 30 13.49 -12.35 -14.26
N ASP A 31 14.16 -13.52 -14.37
CA ASP A 31 15.28 -13.73 -15.29
C ASP A 31 14.75 -14.29 -16.61
N ALA A 32 14.66 -13.41 -17.61
CA ALA A 32 14.03 -13.68 -18.91
C ALA A 32 14.60 -14.89 -19.66
N ASN A 33 15.82 -15.35 -19.32
CA ASN A 33 16.45 -16.50 -19.99
C ASN A 33 16.21 -17.83 -19.28
N THR A 34 15.31 -17.88 -18.30
CA THR A 34 15.05 -19.09 -17.49
C THR A 34 13.70 -19.73 -17.83
N THR A 35 13.60 -21.03 -17.57
CA THR A 35 12.31 -21.75 -17.63
C THR A 35 11.31 -21.23 -16.62
N SER A 36 11.79 -20.71 -15.48
CA SER A 36 10.96 -20.06 -14.45
C SER A 36 10.24 -18.84 -14.98
N ALA A 37 10.93 -17.97 -15.74
CA ALA A 37 10.31 -16.80 -16.36
C ALA A 37 9.28 -17.19 -17.42
N ALA A 38 9.62 -18.14 -18.32
CA ALA A 38 8.68 -18.61 -19.34
C ALA A 38 7.42 -19.26 -18.74
N LEU A 39 7.58 -20.00 -17.63
CA LEU A 39 6.45 -20.56 -16.89
C LEU A 39 5.62 -19.46 -16.20
N TYR A 40 6.27 -18.47 -15.60
CA TYR A 40 5.59 -17.35 -14.97
C TYR A 40 4.77 -16.53 -15.97
N ASP A 41 5.32 -16.23 -17.16
CA ASP A 41 4.56 -15.57 -18.24
C ASP A 41 3.32 -16.38 -18.64
N THR A 42 3.43 -17.71 -18.71
CA THR A 42 2.29 -18.59 -19.02
C THR A 42 1.22 -18.50 -17.93
N ILE A 43 1.62 -18.49 -16.65
CA ILE A 43 0.71 -18.36 -15.51
C ILE A 43 0.04 -16.98 -15.51
N ALA A 44 0.82 -15.91 -15.70
CA ALA A 44 0.35 -14.53 -15.73
C ALA A 44 -0.66 -14.32 -16.87
N GLU A 45 -0.37 -14.81 -18.08
CA GLU A 45 -1.29 -14.67 -19.22
C GLU A 45 -2.59 -15.47 -19.01
N ALA A 46 -2.49 -16.69 -18.47
CA ALA A 46 -3.67 -17.47 -18.13
C ALA A 46 -4.55 -16.76 -17.08
N ALA A 47 -3.95 -16.18 -16.05
CA ALA A 47 -4.66 -15.43 -15.02
C ALA A 47 -5.26 -14.12 -15.56
N ARG A 48 -4.52 -13.38 -16.38
CA ARG A 48 -4.97 -12.14 -17.05
C ARG A 48 -6.20 -12.37 -17.93
N SER A 49 -6.28 -13.52 -18.59
CA SER A 49 -7.45 -13.89 -19.39
C SER A 49 -8.75 -14.06 -18.57
N GLN A 50 -8.63 -14.26 -17.25
CA GLN A 50 -9.75 -14.43 -16.33
C GLN A 50 -10.10 -13.13 -15.60
N SER A 51 -9.09 -12.30 -15.29
CA SER A 51 -9.26 -11.03 -14.60
C SER A 51 -8.18 -10.04 -15.04
N SER A 52 -8.59 -8.82 -15.39
CA SER A 52 -7.70 -7.70 -15.64
C SER A 52 -6.98 -7.19 -14.39
N LEU A 53 -7.51 -7.48 -13.19
CA LEU A 53 -6.87 -7.17 -11.92
C LEU A 53 -6.35 -8.46 -11.30
N LEU A 54 -5.04 -8.68 -11.41
CA LEU A 54 -4.36 -9.85 -10.87
C LEU A 54 -3.62 -9.47 -9.58
N SER A 55 -4.21 -9.78 -8.42
CA SER A 55 -3.52 -9.61 -7.13
C SER A 55 -2.63 -10.83 -6.84
N VAL A 56 -1.35 -10.59 -6.57
CA VAL A 56 -0.39 -11.66 -6.27
C VAL A 56 0.04 -11.56 -4.81
N MET A 57 -0.28 -12.57 -4.01
CA MET A 57 0.05 -12.64 -2.59
C MET A 57 1.45 -13.22 -2.35
N GLY A 58 2.12 -12.69 -1.31
CA GLY A 58 3.46 -13.07 -0.90
C GLY A 58 4.50 -12.00 -1.25
N TYR A 59 5.76 -12.31 -1.05
CA TYR A 59 6.89 -11.48 -1.46
C TYR A 59 7.78 -12.23 -2.44
N PHE A 60 8.42 -11.48 -3.32
CA PHE A 60 9.25 -12.01 -4.40
C PHE A 60 10.66 -11.48 -4.19
N GLY A 61 11.61 -12.40 -3.97
CA GLY A 61 12.87 -12.06 -3.32
C GLY A 61 13.71 -11.01 -4.04
N THR A 62 14.03 -11.24 -5.31
CA THR A 62 14.97 -10.42 -6.10
C THR A 62 14.33 -9.17 -6.70
N GLN A 63 13.01 -9.11 -6.77
CA GLN A 63 12.26 -7.96 -7.27
C GLN A 63 11.07 -7.66 -6.37
N GLU A 64 11.01 -6.41 -5.90
CA GLU A 64 9.93 -5.93 -5.03
C GLU A 64 8.58 -5.92 -5.78
N VAL A 65 8.61 -5.47 -7.04
CA VAL A 65 7.43 -5.32 -7.90
C VAL A 65 7.30 -6.53 -8.82
N VAL A 66 6.30 -7.37 -8.57
CA VAL A 66 6.07 -8.63 -9.30
C VAL A 66 5.73 -8.39 -10.78
N ALA A 67 5.03 -7.29 -11.08
CA ALA A 67 4.65 -6.92 -12.45
C ALA A 67 5.85 -6.75 -13.38
N ILE A 68 7.05 -6.39 -12.89
CA ILE A 68 8.25 -6.26 -13.72
C ILE A 68 8.63 -7.61 -14.37
N CYS A 69 8.20 -8.72 -13.78
CA CYS A 69 8.61 -10.07 -14.18
C CYS A 69 7.68 -10.70 -15.23
N SER A 70 6.59 -10.04 -15.60
CA SER A 70 5.69 -10.51 -16.67
C SER A 70 5.75 -9.59 -17.88
N LYS A 71 5.38 -10.13 -19.04
CA LYS A 71 5.27 -9.36 -20.29
C LYS A 71 4.30 -8.17 -20.23
N HIS A 72 3.23 -8.26 -19.43
CA HIS A 72 2.13 -7.30 -19.45
C HIS A 72 2.16 -6.31 -18.28
N HIS A 73 2.96 -6.57 -17.23
CA HIS A 73 3.09 -5.68 -16.08
C HIS A 73 1.77 -5.35 -15.36
N THR A 74 0.84 -6.31 -15.29
CA THR A 74 -0.54 -6.09 -14.79
C THR A 74 -0.79 -6.64 -13.38
N GLU A 75 0.23 -7.21 -12.76
CA GLU A 75 0.14 -7.81 -11.44
C GLU A 75 0.28 -6.78 -10.32
N VAL A 76 -0.65 -6.84 -9.37
CA VAL A 76 -0.65 -6.00 -8.18
C VAL A 76 -0.12 -6.82 -7.01
N SER A 77 1.06 -6.45 -6.49
CA SER A 77 1.67 -7.13 -5.35
C SER A 77 0.88 -6.86 -4.07
N LEU A 78 0.65 -7.93 -3.30
CA LEU A 78 0.17 -7.91 -1.92
C LEU A 78 1.21 -8.57 -1.03
N VAL A 79 2.15 -7.76 -0.53
CA VAL A 79 3.25 -8.26 0.32
C VAL A 79 2.68 -8.80 1.63
N SER A 80 2.72 -10.13 1.75
CA SER A 80 1.97 -10.88 2.77
C SER A 80 2.55 -12.26 3.09
N ASP A 81 3.79 -12.57 2.69
CA ASP A 81 4.39 -13.90 2.87
C ASP A 81 4.62 -14.27 4.34
N TYR A 82 4.65 -13.29 5.25
CA TYR A 82 4.66 -13.51 6.70
C TYR A 82 3.32 -13.21 7.38
N CYS A 83 2.24 -13.04 6.62
CA CYS A 83 0.90 -12.94 7.21
C CYS A 83 0.38 -14.33 7.61
N SER A 84 -0.11 -14.46 8.83
CA SER A 84 -0.75 -15.68 9.33
C SER A 84 -2.24 -15.44 9.60
N SER A 85 -3.03 -16.51 9.48
CA SER A 85 -4.46 -16.51 9.82
C SER A 85 -5.32 -15.50 9.03
N LEU A 86 -4.91 -15.08 7.83
CA LEU A 86 -5.67 -14.13 7.01
C LEU A 86 -7.06 -14.65 6.63
N SER A 87 -7.24 -15.97 6.48
CA SER A 87 -8.55 -16.60 6.25
C SER A 87 -9.49 -16.43 7.44
N PHE A 88 -8.96 -16.39 8.66
CA PHE A 88 -9.72 -16.07 9.86
C PHE A 88 -10.00 -14.57 9.93
N TRP A 89 -8.97 -13.74 9.78
CA TRP A 89 -9.10 -12.28 9.88
C TRP A 89 -10.05 -11.69 8.83
N SER A 90 -10.07 -12.22 7.62
CA SER A 90 -10.96 -11.78 6.53
C SER A 90 -12.44 -12.07 6.79
N ARG A 91 -12.77 -12.90 7.79
CA ARG A 91 -14.15 -13.19 8.21
C ARG A 91 -14.63 -12.27 9.33
N MET A 92 -13.75 -11.40 9.85
CA MET A 92 -14.15 -10.38 10.82
C MET A 92 -15.10 -9.38 10.16
N PRO A 93 -15.95 -8.67 10.94
CA PRO A 93 -16.87 -7.69 10.38
C PRO A 93 -16.16 -6.71 9.46
N ALA A 94 -16.72 -6.51 8.27
CA ALA A 94 -16.16 -5.62 7.27
C ALA A 94 -16.11 -4.18 7.80
N VAL A 95 -15.16 -3.39 7.28
CA VAL A 95 -15.17 -1.94 7.48
C VAL A 95 -16.37 -1.38 6.74
N THR A 96 -17.30 -0.77 7.47
CA THR A 96 -18.49 -0.12 6.91
C THR A 96 -18.35 1.39 6.96
N GLY A 97 -18.55 2.04 5.82
CA GLY A 97 -18.47 3.51 5.72
C GLY A 97 -17.04 4.03 5.81
N GLN A 98 -16.90 5.28 6.23
CA GLN A 98 -15.63 5.97 6.34
C GLN A 98 -15.01 5.78 7.73
N LEU A 99 -13.73 5.46 7.78
CA LEU A 99 -12.97 5.43 9.01
C LEU A 99 -12.67 6.86 9.48
N VAL A 100 -12.76 7.07 10.79
CA VAL A 100 -12.54 8.38 11.40
C VAL A 100 -11.03 8.59 11.62
N GLN A 101 -10.49 9.69 11.10
CA GLN A 101 -9.12 10.13 11.37
C GLN A 101 -9.07 11.18 12.49
N SER A 102 -7.88 11.37 13.06
CA SER A 102 -7.64 12.54 13.91
C SER A 102 -7.95 13.82 13.14
N PRO A 103 -8.56 14.83 13.77
CA PRO A 103 -8.83 16.09 13.09
C PRO A 103 -7.52 16.73 12.63
N PRO A 104 -7.52 17.48 11.51
CA PRO A 104 -6.37 18.24 11.08
C PRO A 104 -5.85 19.13 12.22
N LEU A 105 -4.54 19.10 12.44
CA LEU A 105 -3.93 19.99 13.42
C LEU A 105 -3.95 21.42 12.87
N PRO A 106 -4.18 22.44 13.73
CA PRO A 106 -4.18 23.83 13.29
C PRO A 106 -2.85 24.19 12.61
N ALA A 107 -2.91 24.50 11.32
CA ALA A 107 -1.79 25.12 10.63
C ALA A 107 -1.83 26.62 10.91
N GLY A 108 -0.77 27.16 11.50
CA GLY A 108 -0.56 28.61 11.54
C GLY A 108 -0.34 29.17 10.13
N PRO A 109 -0.34 30.51 9.96
CA PRO A 109 0.00 31.11 8.68
C PRO A 109 1.40 30.66 8.24
N TYR A 110 1.55 30.41 6.94
CA TYR A 110 2.85 30.08 6.37
C TYR A 110 3.88 31.17 6.67
N SER A 111 5.06 30.75 7.12
CA SER A 111 6.19 31.62 7.44
C SER A 111 7.42 31.21 6.64
N ARG A 112 8.00 32.17 5.91
CA ARG A 112 9.24 31.95 5.15
C ARG A 112 10.47 31.75 6.03
N LEU A 113 10.37 32.06 7.33
CA LEU A 113 11.45 31.94 8.31
C LEU A 113 11.40 30.62 9.09
N THR A 114 10.41 29.77 8.79
CA THR A 114 10.14 28.54 9.53
C THR A 114 10.41 27.33 8.64
N THR A 115 11.14 26.35 9.18
CA THR A 115 11.28 25.03 8.56
C THR A 115 10.13 24.14 9.00
N TYR A 116 9.37 23.62 8.04
CA TYR A 116 8.27 22.70 8.28
C TYR A 116 8.74 21.26 8.04
N ILE A 117 8.44 20.36 8.97
CA ILE A 117 8.83 18.95 8.92
C ILE A 117 7.56 18.11 9.08
N ALA A 118 7.42 17.09 8.23
CA ALA A 118 6.42 16.05 8.36
C ALA A 118 7.12 14.70 8.55
N ILE A 119 6.63 13.88 9.49
CA ILE A 119 7.13 12.53 9.74
C ILE A 119 6.13 11.55 9.16
N ILE A 120 6.57 10.73 8.21
CA ILE A 120 5.75 9.73 7.55
C ILE A 120 6.38 8.36 7.79
N ALA A 121 5.67 7.47 8.47
CA ALA A 121 6.09 6.08 8.67
C ALA A 121 5.80 5.28 7.39
N SER A 122 6.85 4.71 6.77
CA SER A 122 6.82 3.96 5.51
C SER A 122 6.30 2.52 5.65
N ASP A 123 6.38 1.75 4.55
CA ASP A 123 6.09 0.31 4.49
C ASP A 123 4.63 -0.02 4.87
N GLY A 124 3.70 0.80 4.39
CA GLY A 124 2.27 0.63 4.65
C GLY A 124 1.61 -0.40 3.74
N ASP A 125 2.10 -0.54 2.53
CA ASP A 125 1.68 -1.54 1.54
C ASP A 125 1.96 -2.96 2.01
N ASN A 126 3.04 -3.16 2.77
CA ASN A 126 3.40 -4.44 3.34
C ASN A 126 2.46 -4.84 4.47
N MET A 127 1.51 -5.71 4.16
CA MET A 127 0.48 -6.13 5.10
C MET A 127 1.07 -6.82 6.32
N GLN A 128 2.17 -7.57 6.20
CA GLN A 128 2.75 -8.24 7.37
C GLN A 128 3.30 -7.24 8.39
N MET A 129 3.69 -6.04 7.95
CA MET A 129 4.14 -4.97 8.85
C MET A 129 3.05 -4.54 9.84
N ALA A 130 1.79 -4.56 9.39
CA ALA A 130 0.63 -4.23 10.21
C ALA A 130 0.35 -5.25 11.33
N PHE A 131 0.85 -6.49 11.20
CA PHE A 131 0.72 -7.52 12.24
C PHE A 131 1.90 -7.55 13.21
N ASN A 132 3.05 -6.99 12.81
CA ASN A 132 4.31 -7.11 13.56
C ASN A 132 4.88 -5.74 14.00
N VAL A 133 5.97 -5.29 13.40
CA VAL A 133 6.76 -4.11 13.74
C VAL A 133 5.92 -2.84 13.78
N LYS A 134 4.99 -2.60 12.84
CA LYS A 134 4.18 -1.36 12.91
C LYS A 134 3.17 -1.41 14.03
N ARG A 135 2.70 -2.60 14.42
CA ARG A 135 1.82 -2.74 15.59
C ARG A 135 2.58 -2.38 16.84
N GLN A 136 3.77 -2.97 17.03
CA GLN A 136 4.64 -2.65 18.17
C GLN A 136 4.96 -1.15 18.22
N ARG A 137 5.35 -0.54 17.09
CA ARG A 137 5.63 0.90 17.03
C ARG A 137 4.43 1.77 17.39
N MET A 138 3.21 1.35 17.02
CA MET A 138 1.99 2.06 17.42
C MET A 138 1.74 1.91 18.93
N GLU A 139 1.92 0.71 19.49
CA GLU A 139 1.79 0.46 20.94
C GLU A 139 2.83 1.29 21.74
N ASP A 140 4.09 1.30 21.30
CA ASP A 140 5.16 2.12 21.90
C ASP A 140 4.79 3.61 21.83
N ARG A 141 4.31 4.07 20.67
CA ARG A 141 3.88 5.45 20.48
C ARG A 141 2.72 5.83 21.41
N LEU A 142 1.73 4.95 21.61
CA LEU A 142 0.64 5.22 22.54
C LEU A 142 1.18 5.47 23.96
N SER A 143 2.10 4.62 24.40
CA SER A 143 2.78 4.76 25.70
C SER A 143 3.58 6.06 25.79
N GLU A 144 4.40 6.36 24.79
CA GLU A 144 5.23 7.57 24.76
C GLU A 144 4.39 8.84 24.73
N CYS A 145 3.37 8.90 23.87
CA CYS A 145 2.51 10.07 23.75
C CYS A 145 1.62 10.27 24.98
N GLN A 146 1.30 9.21 25.72
CA GLN A 146 0.66 9.35 27.02
C GLN A 146 1.56 10.05 28.05
N VAL A 147 2.87 9.77 28.04
CA VAL A 147 3.84 10.39 28.95
C VAL A 147 4.15 11.83 28.54
N ILE A 148 4.37 12.07 27.24
CA ILE A 148 4.82 13.35 26.69
C ILE A 148 3.64 14.33 26.49
N GLY A 149 2.42 13.81 26.35
CA GLY A 149 1.19 14.60 26.23
C GLY A 149 1.21 15.56 25.04
N ALA A 150 1.04 16.85 25.30
CA ALA A 150 0.94 17.88 24.26
C ALA A 150 2.20 17.99 23.36
N ALA A 151 3.35 17.53 23.83
CA ALA A 151 4.59 17.53 23.06
C ALA A 151 4.77 16.27 22.16
N CYS A 152 3.81 15.35 22.16
CA CYS A 152 3.81 14.22 21.23
C CYS A 152 3.78 14.73 19.77
N PRO A 153 4.78 14.38 18.94
CA PRO A 153 4.86 14.90 17.58
C PRO A 153 3.81 14.24 16.67
N PRO A 154 3.23 14.96 15.70
CA PRO A 154 2.36 14.36 14.71
C PRO A 154 3.11 13.41 13.79
N VAL A 155 2.48 12.27 13.50
CA VAL A 155 3.03 11.25 12.60
C VAL A 155 1.94 10.79 11.66
N THR A 156 2.27 10.71 10.38
CA THR A 156 1.41 10.09 9.39
C THR A 156 1.89 8.67 9.10
N TRP A 157 0.99 7.71 9.13
CA TRP A 157 1.30 6.31 8.89
C TRP A 157 0.80 5.90 7.52
N THR A 158 1.70 5.38 6.68
CA THR A 158 1.26 4.59 5.52
C THR A 158 0.57 3.32 6.04
N ILE A 159 -0.53 2.90 5.42
CA ILE A 159 -1.22 1.65 5.78
C ILE A 159 -1.87 1.00 4.55
N SER A 160 -1.91 -0.32 4.52
CA SER A 160 -2.48 -1.07 3.40
C SER A 160 -4.01 -1.01 3.51
N ASN A 161 -4.65 -0.40 2.53
CA ASN A 161 -6.11 -0.43 2.37
C ASN A 161 -6.63 -1.86 2.19
N ARG A 162 -5.79 -2.80 1.75
CA ARG A 162 -6.15 -4.21 1.57
C ARG A 162 -6.41 -4.93 2.89
N LEU A 163 -5.98 -4.36 4.02
CA LEU A 163 -6.43 -4.81 5.33
C LEU A 163 -7.95 -4.71 5.50
N ALA A 164 -8.67 -3.83 4.78
CA ALA A 164 -10.13 -3.79 4.84
C ALA A 164 -10.79 -5.10 4.36
N GLU A 165 -10.16 -5.80 3.41
CA GLU A 165 -10.62 -7.09 2.91
C GLU A 165 -10.06 -8.25 3.74
N PHE A 166 -8.76 -8.22 4.03
CA PHE A 166 -8.05 -9.38 4.58
C PHE A 166 -7.95 -9.39 6.11
N ALA A 167 -8.07 -8.23 6.75
CA ALA A 167 -7.99 -8.08 8.20
C ALA A 167 -8.65 -6.78 8.71
N PRO A 168 -9.98 -6.61 8.50
CA PRO A 168 -10.67 -5.35 8.81
C PRO A 168 -10.57 -4.94 10.27
N PHE A 169 -10.47 -5.92 11.17
CA PHE A 169 -10.22 -5.68 12.59
C PHE A 169 -8.87 -4.99 12.84
N VAL A 170 -7.81 -5.42 12.16
CA VAL A 170 -6.46 -4.84 12.27
C VAL A 170 -6.48 -3.40 11.75
N LEU A 171 -7.09 -3.16 10.58
CA LEU A 171 -7.23 -1.81 10.04
C LEU A 171 -7.96 -0.88 11.03
N THR A 172 -9.09 -1.35 11.57
CA THR A 172 -9.89 -0.58 12.52
C THR A 172 -9.13 -0.32 13.82
N TRP A 173 -8.30 -1.26 14.27
CA TRP A 173 -7.46 -1.09 15.45
C TRP A 173 -6.48 0.08 15.28
N TYR A 174 -5.82 0.21 14.12
CA TYR A 174 -4.92 1.34 13.86
C TYR A 174 -5.64 2.68 13.92
N PHE A 175 -6.76 2.82 13.22
CA PHE A 175 -7.53 4.06 13.20
C PHE A 175 -8.02 4.46 14.59
N ARG A 176 -8.52 3.50 15.38
CA ARG A 176 -8.92 3.74 16.77
C ARG A 176 -7.76 4.23 17.64
N ASN A 177 -6.58 3.63 17.50
CA ASN A 177 -5.42 4.04 18.30
C ASN A 177 -4.84 5.38 17.85
N GLY A 178 -4.89 5.71 16.56
CA GLY A 178 -4.52 7.04 16.10
C GLY A 178 -5.39 8.14 16.69
N LEU A 179 -6.68 7.87 16.92
CA LEU A 179 -7.59 8.80 17.62
C LEU A 179 -7.22 8.98 19.09
N VAL A 180 -6.65 7.97 19.75
CA VAL A 180 -6.22 8.06 21.16
C VAL A 180 -5.09 9.06 21.31
N THR A 181 -4.13 9.10 20.37
CA THR A 181 -3.08 10.12 20.39
C THR A 181 -3.62 11.49 19.97
N GLY A 182 -4.60 11.53 19.05
CA GLY A 182 -5.09 12.75 18.41
C GLY A 182 -4.03 13.46 17.56
N LYS A 183 -2.90 12.79 17.30
CA LYS A 183 -1.73 13.31 16.56
C LYS A 183 -1.36 12.42 15.37
N ASP A 184 -2.05 11.30 15.21
CA ASP A 184 -1.80 10.35 14.13
C ASP A 184 -2.83 10.46 13.02
N SER A 185 -2.34 10.43 11.79
CA SER A 185 -3.14 10.31 10.57
C SER A 185 -2.68 9.13 9.75
N PHE A 186 -3.53 8.67 8.83
CA PHE A 186 -3.26 7.51 7.99
C PHE A 186 -3.43 7.86 6.51
N LEU A 187 -2.54 7.35 5.67
CA LEU A 187 -2.66 7.43 4.22
C LEU A 187 -2.33 6.08 3.59
N MET A 188 -2.73 5.90 2.34
CA MET A 188 -2.50 4.64 1.64
C MET A 188 -1.01 4.41 1.41
N GLY A 189 -0.58 3.17 1.67
CA GLY A 189 0.75 2.71 1.28
C GLY A 189 0.94 2.68 -0.24
N PRO A 190 2.19 2.52 -0.71
CA PRO A 190 2.50 2.55 -2.12
C PRO A 190 1.81 1.44 -2.94
N SER A 191 1.31 1.71 -4.14
CA SER A 191 1.12 3.04 -4.79
C SER A 191 -0.36 3.37 -4.94
N GLY A 192 -1.18 3.03 -3.94
CA GLY A 192 -2.63 3.13 -4.00
C GLY A 192 -3.30 1.82 -3.58
N PHE A 193 -4.13 1.24 -4.44
CA PHE A 193 -4.88 0.02 -4.12
C PHE A 193 -4.01 -1.21 -3.80
N GLY A 194 -2.76 -1.25 -4.28
CA GLY A 194 -1.79 -2.28 -3.96
C GLY A 194 -0.41 -1.90 -4.48
N PHE A 195 0.59 -2.74 -4.22
CA PHE A 195 1.96 -2.39 -4.53
C PHE A 195 2.29 -2.67 -6.00
N MET A 196 2.53 -1.60 -6.75
CA MET A 196 3.03 -1.63 -8.11
C MET A 196 3.62 -0.26 -8.48
N HIS A 197 4.34 -0.18 -9.61
CA HIS A 197 4.77 1.08 -10.20
C HIS A 197 3.76 1.49 -11.29
N PRO A 198 2.96 2.55 -11.15
CA PRO A 198 1.99 2.92 -12.18
C PRO A 198 2.62 3.18 -13.57
N SER A 199 3.89 3.59 -13.61
CA SER A 199 4.63 3.91 -14.84
C SER A 199 5.04 2.71 -15.70
N ILE A 200 4.92 1.48 -15.21
CA ILE A 200 5.23 0.28 -16.01
C ILE A 200 3.98 -0.27 -16.73
N ILE A 201 2.79 0.22 -16.40
CA ILE A 201 1.54 -0.20 -17.03
C ILE A 201 1.40 0.56 -18.36
N ALA A 202 0.96 -0.14 -19.41
CA ALA A 202 0.59 0.53 -20.65
C ALA A 202 -0.57 1.52 -20.40
N PRO A 203 -0.54 2.76 -20.91
CA PRO A 203 -1.55 3.78 -20.60
C PRO A 203 -2.98 3.39 -20.99
N ASP A 204 -3.14 2.55 -22.00
CA ASP A 204 -4.43 2.04 -22.51
C ASP A 204 -4.83 0.69 -21.89
N ASP A 205 -4.05 0.15 -20.95
CA ASP A 205 -4.41 -1.08 -20.26
C ASP A 205 -5.63 -0.85 -19.32
N PRO A 206 -6.67 -1.70 -19.37
CA PRO A 206 -7.84 -1.60 -18.50
C PRO A 206 -7.52 -1.60 -16.99
N LEU A 207 -6.35 -2.09 -16.59
CA LEU A 207 -5.90 -2.04 -15.20
C LEU A 207 -5.75 -0.61 -14.68
N VAL A 208 -5.41 0.37 -15.53
CA VAL A 208 -5.23 1.77 -15.13
C VAL A 208 -6.53 2.30 -14.49
N ASP A 209 -7.65 2.18 -15.19
CA ASP A 209 -8.96 2.63 -14.70
C ASP A 209 -9.39 1.89 -13.43
N GLN A 210 -9.09 0.58 -13.36
CA GLN A 210 -9.37 -0.23 -12.18
C GLN A 210 -8.57 0.24 -10.97
N MET A 211 -7.28 0.52 -11.14
CA MET A 211 -6.41 1.01 -10.08
C MET A 211 -6.86 2.38 -9.60
N ILE A 212 -7.22 3.30 -10.51
CA ILE A 212 -7.79 4.61 -10.18
C ILE A 212 -9.08 4.41 -9.35
N SER A 213 -10.07 3.69 -9.89
CA SER A 213 -11.37 3.49 -9.22
C SER A 213 -11.24 2.85 -7.84
N ARG A 214 -10.42 1.80 -7.73
CA ARG A 214 -10.18 1.08 -6.46
C ARG A 214 -9.42 1.94 -5.45
N THR A 215 -8.47 2.75 -5.92
CA THR A 215 -7.72 3.70 -5.08
C THR A 215 -8.63 4.81 -4.58
N ALA A 216 -9.54 5.35 -5.40
CA ALA A 216 -10.55 6.33 -4.99
C ALA A 216 -11.47 5.77 -3.89
N ALA A 217 -11.98 4.56 -4.09
CA ALA A 217 -12.84 3.90 -3.11
C ALA A 217 -12.11 3.66 -1.78
N ALA A 218 -10.84 3.25 -1.85
CA ALA A 218 -9.99 3.09 -0.67
C ALA A 218 -9.72 4.43 0.03
N ALA A 219 -9.42 5.49 -0.70
CA ALA A 219 -9.24 6.84 -0.17
C ALA A 219 -10.47 7.32 0.60
N ALA A 220 -11.65 7.17 -0.01
CA ALA A 220 -12.93 7.51 0.61
C ALA A 220 -13.19 6.71 1.89
N MET A 221 -12.92 5.40 1.89
CA MET A 221 -13.04 4.53 3.07
C MET A 221 -12.07 4.95 4.18
N LEU A 222 -10.84 5.32 3.85
CA LEU A 222 -9.83 5.73 4.83
C LEU A 222 -9.99 7.18 5.30
N SER A 223 -10.93 7.94 4.75
CA SER A 223 -11.01 9.40 4.91
C SER A 223 -9.68 10.10 4.61
N SER A 224 -8.99 9.64 3.56
CA SER A 224 -7.69 10.15 3.16
C SER A 224 -7.79 10.82 1.79
N SER A 225 -7.14 11.97 1.64
CA SER A 225 -7.04 12.71 0.37
C SER A 225 -5.63 12.63 -0.23
N ALA A 226 -4.79 11.72 0.30
CA ALA A 226 -3.41 11.55 -0.14
C ALA A 226 -3.02 10.08 -0.18
N LEU A 227 -2.05 9.77 -1.04
CA LEU A 227 -1.40 8.47 -1.09
C LEU A 227 0.11 8.63 -1.06
N TRP A 228 0.79 7.59 -0.60
CA TRP A 228 2.22 7.45 -0.82
C TRP A 228 2.41 6.71 -2.14
N ALA A 229 3.24 7.22 -3.04
CA ALA A 229 3.55 6.58 -4.31
C ALA A 229 5.05 6.30 -4.42
N THR A 230 5.40 5.14 -4.96
CA THR A 230 6.77 4.78 -5.33
C THR A 230 6.84 4.50 -6.83
N GLY A 231 7.88 5.00 -7.48
CA GLY A 231 8.13 4.85 -8.91
C GLY A 231 9.52 5.36 -9.29
N ASN A 232 10.01 4.92 -10.46
CA ASN A 232 11.30 5.37 -10.99
C ASN A 232 11.20 6.76 -11.63
N SER A 233 12.27 7.55 -11.48
CA SER A 233 12.39 8.97 -11.88
C SER A 233 12.37 9.27 -13.39
N LEU A 234 12.04 8.30 -14.25
CA LEU A 234 12.14 8.40 -15.71
C LEU A 234 10.79 8.20 -16.39
N SER A 235 9.82 9.07 -16.10
CA SER A 235 8.72 9.47 -17.01
C SER A 235 7.66 10.23 -16.21
N TRP A 236 7.98 11.48 -15.86
CA TRP A 236 7.06 12.44 -15.24
C TRP A 236 5.88 12.85 -16.17
N GLN A 237 5.53 12.06 -17.19
CA GLN A 237 4.64 12.48 -18.28
C GLN A 237 3.50 11.54 -18.67
N SER A 238 3.21 10.39 -18.04
CA SER A 238 2.15 9.55 -18.64
C SER A 238 1.14 8.78 -17.77
N PRO A 239 1.34 8.47 -16.48
CA PRO A 239 0.25 7.84 -15.70
C PRO A 239 -0.19 8.65 -14.48
N GLU A 240 0.72 9.28 -13.75
CA GLU A 240 0.39 9.96 -12.48
C GLU A 240 -0.42 11.25 -12.68
N GLY A 241 -0.23 11.95 -13.80
CA GLY A 241 -1.11 13.06 -14.20
C GLY A 241 -2.57 12.59 -14.30
N HIS A 242 -2.80 11.40 -14.87
CA HIS A 242 -4.13 10.79 -14.90
C HIS A 242 -4.60 10.37 -13.50
N PHE A 243 -3.73 9.91 -12.60
CA PHE A 243 -4.12 9.62 -11.21
C PHE A 243 -4.46 10.90 -10.44
N SER A 244 -3.64 11.96 -10.49
CA SER A 244 -3.88 13.19 -9.73
C SER A 244 -5.05 14.02 -10.26
N GLU A 245 -5.20 14.13 -11.58
CA GLU A 245 -6.31 14.85 -12.20
C GLU A 245 -7.65 14.14 -11.97
N ASN A 246 -7.69 12.80 -12.03
CA ASN A 246 -8.93 12.05 -11.87
C ASN A 246 -9.28 11.72 -10.41
N LEU A 247 -8.32 11.69 -9.48
CA LEU A 247 -8.58 11.30 -8.08
C LEU A 247 -8.74 12.47 -7.11
N GLN A 248 -8.43 13.71 -7.51
CA GLN A 248 -8.32 14.85 -6.59
C GLN A 248 -7.48 14.51 -5.34
N MET A 249 -6.39 13.74 -5.53
CA MET A 249 -5.54 13.27 -4.44
C MET A 249 -4.10 13.73 -4.58
N ALA A 250 -3.48 14.06 -3.45
CA ALA A 250 -2.06 14.38 -3.39
C ALA A 250 -1.21 13.09 -3.34
N ALA A 251 -0.27 12.94 -4.28
CA ALA A 251 0.72 11.88 -4.24
C ALA A 251 2.02 12.37 -3.57
N LEU A 252 2.38 11.75 -2.44
CA LEU A 252 3.66 11.98 -1.77
C LEU A 252 4.66 10.92 -2.27
N MET A 253 5.80 11.36 -2.83
CA MET A 253 6.87 10.42 -3.22
C MET A 253 8.19 10.72 -2.48
N PRO A 254 8.89 9.68 -2.00
CA PRO A 254 10.25 9.78 -1.51
C PRO A 254 11.22 9.80 -2.69
N GLN A 255 11.76 10.96 -3.08
CA GLN A 255 12.83 11.02 -4.08
C GLN A 255 14.02 11.81 -3.51
N PRO A 256 15.26 11.29 -3.61
CA PRO A 256 16.46 12.07 -3.31
C PRO A 256 16.63 13.17 -4.36
N GLY A 257 16.74 14.43 -3.92
CA GLY A 257 17.20 15.55 -4.76
C GLY A 257 16.13 16.48 -5.34
N HIS A 258 14.85 16.30 -5.01
CA HIS A 258 13.80 17.27 -5.34
C HIS A 258 13.20 17.87 -4.07
N SER A 259 13.21 19.20 -3.97
CA SER A 259 12.72 19.90 -2.79
C SER A 259 11.19 19.79 -2.68
N LEU A 260 10.67 19.71 -1.45
CA LEU A 260 9.24 19.73 -1.08
C LEU A 260 8.44 20.92 -1.66
N LYS A 261 9.08 21.88 -2.36
CA LYS A 261 8.46 23.09 -2.92
C LYS A 261 7.56 22.86 -4.13
N GLU A 262 7.63 21.70 -4.79
CA GLU A 262 6.91 21.49 -6.06
C GLU A 262 5.61 20.67 -5.94
N ARG A 263 5.19 20.23 -4.73
CA ARG A 263 4.08 19.26 -4.57
C ARG A 263 2.94 19.65 -3.63
N LEU A 264 2.68 20.94 -3.43
CA LEU A 264 1.56 21.42 -2.61
C LEU A 264 0.56 22.32 -3.35
N TRP A 265 0.56 22.31 -4.69
CA TRP A 265 -0.40 23.10 -5.48
C TRP A 265 -1.45 22.20 -6.11
N ALA A 266 -2.56 22.02 -5.40
CA ALA A 266 -3.87 21.72 -5.98
C ALA A 266 -4.96 21.89 -4.90
N TYR A 267 -5.09 23.09 -4.33
CA TYR A 267 -6.34 23.58 -3.74
C TYR A 267 -6.31 25.10 -3.84
N ASP A 268 -6.95 25.62 -4.88
CA ASP A 268 -7.54 26.96 -4.97
C ASP A 268 -8.45 26.97 -6.21
N GLU A 269 -9.71 26.59 -6.01
CA GLU A 269 -10.88 27.32 -6.53
C GLU A 269 -11.98 27.32 -5.45
#